data_AF-A0A9X0QHI7-F1
#
_entry.id   AF-A0A9X0QHI7-F1
#
_cell.length_a   1.000
_cell.length_b   1.000
_cell.length_c   1.000
_cell.angle_alpha   90.00
_cell.angle_beta   90.00
_cell.angle_gamma   90.00
#
_symmetry.space_group_name_H-M   'P 1'
#
loop_
_entity.id
_entity.type
_entity.pdbx_description
1 polymer ?
#
loop_
_entity_poly.entity_id
_entity_poly.type
_entity_poly.pdbx_seq_one_letter_code
_entity_poly.pdbx_strand_id
1 'polypeptide(L)'
;MKPDTAYNLIPRTLVLAAVFFAPTILLAQPDLMAQGASQTQPNQPQQTPASATAIQDSATNAGDVGQTMKDKIFLRKAAQGGMAEVKLGQLAAQKGSGDDVRAFGQKMVDDHTKLNNEMAPIADSMGVRLPKDLNKEDQAEYDKLNSLSGNNFDMEYLSFMVKDHHKDLREFRQEAASTIDPTLQTAVANATKVIHEHTMMVDKLAREKGIPVPQPGSVPPPAPTL
;
A
#
# COMPACT_ATOMS: atom_id res chain seq x y z
N MET A 1 -23.22 -50.00 -12.26
CA MET A 1 -21.75 -50.10 -12.24
C MET A 1 -21.19 -49.25 -13.38
N LYS A 2 -20.61 -48.10 -13.04
CA LYS A 2 -19.86 -47.19 -13.93
C LYS A 2 -18.63 -46.72 -13.13
N PRO A 3 -17.46 -46.55 -13.78
CA PRO A 3 -16.17 -46.59 -13.08
C PRO A 3 -15.78 -45.26 -12.43
N ASP A 4 -14.96 -45.43 -11.40
CA ASP A 4 -14.32 -44.42 -10.55
C ASP A 4 -13.38 -43.49 -11.32
N THR A 5 -13.50 -42.18 -11.09
CA THR A 5 -12.53 -41.19 -11.53
C THR A 5 -11.56 -40.91 -10.38
N ALA A 6 -10.35 -41.46 -10.48
CA ALA A 6 -9.27 -41.24 -9.53
C ALA A 6 -8.70 -39.82 -9.63
N TYR A 7 -8.49 -39.19 -8.47
CA TYR A 7 -7.77 -37.93 -8.32
C TYR A 7 -6.26 -38.16 -8.46
N ASN A 8 -5.63 -37.55 -9.46
CA ASN A 8 -4.17 -37.47 -9.55
C ASN A 8 -3.66 -36.28 -8.71
N LEU A 9 -3.03 -36.60 -7.58
CA LEU A 9 -2.24 -35.69 -6.77
C LEU A 9 -0.85 -35.51 -7.40
N ILE A 10 -0.49 -34.28 -7.76
CA ILE A 10 0.88 -33.92 -8.14
C ILE A 10 1.60 -33.39 -6.88
N PRO A 11 2.76 -33.92 -6.49
CA PRO A 11 3.53 -33.37 -5.37
C PRO A 11 4.27 -32.09 -5.79
N ARG A 12 4.12 -31.01 -5.01
CA ARG A 12 4.90 -29.77 -5.14
C ARG A 12 6.24 -29.94 -4.42
N THR A 13 7.32 -30.00 -5.19
CA THR A 13 8.69 -30.01 -4.68
C THR A 13 9.12 -28.59 -4.27
N LEU A 14 9.50 -28.43 -3.00
CA LEU A 14 10.21 -27.26 -2.47
C LEU A 14 11.67 -27.29 -2.95
N VAL A 15 12.18 -26.17 -3.44
CA VAL A 15 13.63 -25.94 -3.61
C VAL A 15 14.02 -24.68 -2.83
N LEU A 16 14.82 -24.90 -1.79
CA LEU A 16 15.60 -23.92 -1.04
C LEU A 16 16.98 -23.78 -1.69
N ALA A 17 17.47 -22.55 -1.87
CA ALA A 17 18.90 -22.17 -1.83
C ALA A 17 19.00 -20.65 -2.14
N ALA A 18 19.38 -19.78 -1.21
CA ALA A 18 20.72 -19.50 -0.65
C ALA A 18 21.30 -18.20 -1.28
N VAL A 19 21.32 -17.16 -0.45
CA VAL A 19 21.90 -15.83 -0.74
C VAL A 19 23.40 -15.86 -0.41
N PHE A 20 24.25 -15.42 -1.32
CA PHE A 20 25.66 -15.11 -1.04
C PHE A 20 25.86 -13.59 -0.98
N PHE A 21 26.25 -13.09 0.20
CA PHE A 21 26.80 -11.74 0.39
C PHE A 21 28.32 -11.79 0.19
N ALA A 22 28.88 -10.88 -0.60
CA ALA A 22 30.31 -10.61 -0.67
C ALA A 22 30.59 -9.18 -0.17
N PRO A 23 31.59 -8.96 0.70
CA PRO A 23 32.02 -7.61 1.08
C PRO A 23 33.18 -7.14 0.20
N THR A 24 33.09 -5.93 -0.35
CA THR A 24 34.22 -5.22 -0.95
C THR A 24 34.84 -4.28 0.08
N ILE A 25 36.11 -4.51 0.39
CA ILE A 25 36.98 -3.67 1.23
C ILE A 25 37.73 -2.72 0.29
N LEU A 26 37.62 -1.40 0.51
CA LEU A 26 38.46 -0.40 -0.15
C LEU A 26 39.52 0.12 0.85
N LEU A 27 40.78 -0.06 0.47
CA LEU A 27 41.98 0.37 1.21
C LEU A 27 42.18 1.89 1.10
N ALA A 28 42.37 2.55 2.24
CA ALA A 28 42.85 3.93 2.35
C ALA A 28 44.39 3.94 2.49
N GLN A 29 45.07 4.86 1.81
CA GLN A 29 46.50 5.17 2.01
C GLN A 29 46.65 6.53 2.72
N PRO A 30 47.72 6.74 3.52
CA PRO A 30 48.02 8.02 4.15
C PRO A 30 49.12 8.80 3.39
N ASP A 31 48.92 10.10 3.21
CA ASP A 31 49.99 11.03 2.87
C ASP A 31 50.44 11.83 4.10
N LEU A 32 51.77 11.84 4.29
CA LEU A 32 52.51 12.50 5.36
C LEU A 32 52.95 13.93 4.94
N MET A 33 52.80 14.85 5.89
CA MET A 33 53.74 15.91 6.32
C MET A 33 54.08 17.08 5.38
N ALA A 34 53.82 18.30 5.88
CA ALA A 34 54.85 19.35 5.98
C ALA A 34 54.50 20.39 7.05
N GLN A 35 55.46 20.64 7.95
CA GLN A 35 55.48 21.67 8.99
C GLN A 35 55.97 23.01 8.42
N GLY A 36 55.48 24.13 8.97
CA GLY A 36 56.01 25.47 8.75
C GLY A 36 55.63 26.39 9.93
N ALA A 37 56.58 27.17 10.41
CA ALA A 37 56.71 27.63 11.79
C ALA A 37 56.04 28.98 12.14
N SER A 38 55.99 29.21 13.46
CA SER A 38 55.47 30.33 14.26
C SER A 38 55.91 31.76 13.89
N GLN A 39 54.99 32.72 14.07
CA GLN A 39 55.28 34.07 14.59
C GLN A 39 54.10 34.58 15.46
N THR A 40 54.42 35.02 16.68
CA THR A 40 53.59 35.78 17.64
C THR A 40 53.72 37.29 17.37
N GLN A 41 52.69 38.14 17.51
CA GLN A 41 52.29 38.96 18.71
C GLN A 41 51.18 40.00 18.29
N PRO A 42 50.64 40.93 19.15
CA PRO A 42 49.36 40.83 19.87
C PRO A 42 48.27 41.92 19.59
N ASN A 43 47.03 41.64 20.08
CA ASN A 43 45.94 42.53 20.56
C ASN A 43 45.36 43.69 19.69
N GLN A 44 44.08 43.54 19.26
CA GLN A 44 42.90 44.25 19.82
C GLN A 44 41.56 43.74 19.21
N PRO A 45 40.41 43.93 19.89
CA PRO A 45 39.18 43.17 19.64
C PRO A 45 38.29 43.83 18.58
N GLN A 46 37.93 43.08 17.53
CA GLN A 46 36.87 43.48 16.61
C GLN A 46 35.75 42.46 16.64
N GLN A 47 34.62 42.91 17.18
CA GLN A 47 33.34 42.22 17.22
C GLN A 47 32.92 41.85 15.80
N THR A 48 32.87 40.55 15.50
CA THR A 48 32.11 40.01 14.39
C THR A 48 30.89 39.30 14.98
N PRO A 49 29.68 39.51 14.42
CA PRO A 49 28.49 38.86 14.93
C PRO A 49 28.64 37.36 14.64
N ALA A 50 28.61 36.57 15.71
CA ALA A 50 28.42 35.14 15.60
C ALA A 50 27.14 34.90 14.77
N SER A 51 27.30 34.37 13.56
CA SER A 51 26.20 33.69 12.88
C SER A 51 25.78 32.56 13.79
N ALA A 52 24.74 32.82 14.57
CA ALA A 52 24.02 31.78 15.27
C ALA A 52 23.59 30.79 14.18
N THR A 53 24.23 29.62 14.17
CA THR A 53 23.64 28.41 13.62
C THR A 53 22.30 28.28 14.34
N ALA A 54 21.24 28.76 13.70
CA ALA A 54 19.90 28.42 14.07
C ALA A 54 19.83 26.90 13.94
N ILE A 55 19.96 26.22 15.08
CA ILE A 55 19.38 24.91 15.22
C ILE A 55 17.89 25.18 15.01
N GLN A 56 17.43 25.02 13.77
CA GLN A 56 16.03 24.85 13.43
C GLN A 56 15.60 23.56 14.11
N ASP A 57 15.34 23.69 15.41
CA ASP A 57 14.47 22.76 16.11
C ASP A 57 13.17 22.82 15.31
N SER A 58 12.93 21.76 14.54
CA SER A 58 11.71 21.61 13.75
C SER A 58 10.58 21.43 14.74
N ALA A 59 10.06 22.55 15.23
CA ALA A 59 8.77 22.61 15.88
C ALA A 59 7.75 22.18 14.81
N THR A 60 7.47 20.89 14.74
CA THR A 60 6.43 20.30 13.91
C THR A 60 5.15 21.09 14.16
N ASN A 61 4.58 21.71 13.13
CA ASN A 61 3.36 22.50 13.29
C ASN A 61 2.25 21.57 13.79
N ALA A 62 1.32 22.08 14.60
CA ALA A 62 0.19 21.27 15.08
C ALA A 62 -0.64 20.66 13.93
N GLY A 63 -0.68 21.34 12.78
CA GLY A 63 -1.26 20.82 11.53
C GLY A 63 -0.51 19.60 10.98
N ASP A 64 0.83 19.61 11.02
CA ASP A 64 1.69 18.52 10.54
C ASP A 64 1.53 17.27 11.42
N VAL A 65 1.44 17.46 12.75
CA VAL A 65 1.16 16.38 13.70
C VAL A 65 -0.22 15.79 13.43
N GLY A 66 -1.23 16.64 13.23
CA GLY A 66 -2.59 16.22 12.90
C GLY A 66 -2.65 15.42 11.59
N GLN A 67 -1.92 15.84 10.57
CA GLN A 67 -1.86 15.14 9.29
C GLN A 67 -1.13 13.81 9.43
N THR A 68 0.02 13.77 10.09
CA THR A 68 0.75 12.53 10.36
C THR A 68 -0.12 11.48 11.07
N MET A 69 -1.01 11.89 11.98
CA MET A 69 -1.96 10.96 12.60
C MET A 69 -3.01 10.41 11.62
N LYS A 70 -3.46 11.22 10.65
CA LYS A 70 -4.37 10.76 9.59
C LYS A 70 -3.68 9.77 8.66
N ASP A 71 -2.45 10.06 8.25
CA ASP A 71 -1.62 9.19 7.42
C ASP A 71 -1.44 7.79 8.07
N LYS A 72 -1.18 7.76 9.38
CA LYS A 72 -1.11 6.50 10.15
C LYS A 72 -2.43 5.74 10.18
N ILE A 73 -3.55 6.43 10.30
CA ILE A 73 -4.89 5.82 10.27
C ILE A 73 -5.17 5.27 8.87
N PHE A 74 -4.84 6.03 7.83
CA PHE A 74 -4.96 5.61 6.44
C PHE A 74 -4.16 4.34 6.19
N LEU A 75 -2.86 4.31 6.52
CA LEU A 75 -2.00 3.15 6.32
C LEU A 75 -2.54 1.89 7.00
N ARG A 76 -3.06 2.03 8.23
CA ARG A 76 -3.67 0.90 8.94
C ARG A 76 -4.95 0.39 8.25
N LYS A 77 -5.77 1.30 7.72
CA LYS A 77 -6.99 0.96 6.98
C LYS A 77 -6.67 0.32 5.62
N ALA A 78 -5.75 0.91 4.86
CA ALA A 78 -5.30 0.40 3.57
C ALA A 78 -4.71 -1.01 3.71
N ALA A 79 -3.92 -1.27 4.75
CA ALA A 79 -3.41 -2.62 5.02
C ALA A 79 -4.50 -3.62 5.42
N GLN A 80 -5.55 -3.17 6.12
CA GLN A 80 -6.70 -4.01 6.46
C GLN A 80 -7.49 -4.39 5.20
N GLY A 81 -7.86 -3.40 4.38
CA GLY A 81 -8.57 -3.59 3.11
C GLY A 81 -7.75 -4.44 2.13
N GLY A 82 -6.49 -4.08 1.91
CA GLY A 82 -5.61 -4.83 1.02
C GLY A 82 -5.39 -6.28 1.43
N MET A 83 -5.43 -6.62 2.73
CA MET A 83 -5.41 -8.02 3.17
C MET A 83 -6.72 -8.74 2.85
N ALA A 84 -7.86 -8.08 3.06
CA ALA A 84 -9.17 -8.60 2.73
C ALA A 84 -9.29 -8.85 1.22
N GLU A 85 -8.92 -7.90 0.38
CA GLU A 85 -8.97 -8.00 -1.07
C GLU A 85 -8.09 -9.13 -1.62
N VAL A 86 -6.92 -9.39 -1.01
CA VAL A 86 -6.10 -10.56 -1.37
C VAL A 86 -6.83 -11.87 -1.04
N LYS A 87 -7.42 -12.01 0.15
CA LYS A 87 -8.13 -13.24 0.54
C LYS A 87 -9.41 -13.46 -0.27
N LEU A 88 -10.17 -12.39 -0.51
CA LEU A 88 -11.38 -12.43 -1.33
C LEU A 88 -11.04 -12.70 -2.81
N GLY A 89 -9.97 -12.10 -3.32
CA GLY A 89 -9.45 -12.35 -4.67
C GLY A 89 -9.02 -13.81 -4.87
N GLN A 90 -8.34 -14.41 -3.88
CA GLN A 90 -8.01 -15.85 -3.90
C GLN A 90 -9.27 -16.72 -3.98
N LEU A 91 -10.29 -16.36 -3.20
CA LEU A 91 -11.57 -17.08 -3.20
C LEU A 91 -12.26 -16.95 -4.56
N ALA A 92 -12.26 -15.76 -5.17
CA ALA A 92 -12.83 -15.52 -6.49
C ALA A 92 -12.07 -16.21 -7.62
N ALA A 93 -10.74 -16.26 -7.58
CA ALA A 93 -9.94 -17.02 -8.53
C ALA A 93 -10.27 -18.52 -8.49
N GLN A 94 -10.63 -19.05 -7.31
CA GLN A 94 -10.96 -20.47 -7.11
C GLN A 94 -12.42 -20.80 -7.40
N LYS A 95 -13.37 -19.95 -6.97
CA LYS A 95 -14.81 -20.24 -6.94
C LYS A 95 -15.63 -19.44 -7.94
N GLY A 96 -15.05 -18.40 -8.55
CA GLY A 96 -15.71 -17.60 -9.57
C GLY A 96 -16.21 -18.50 -10.68
N SER A 97 -17.45 -18.30 -11.11
CA SER A 97 -18.09 -19.13 -12.14
C SER A 97 -17.76 -18.63 -13.55
N GLY A 98 -17.73 -17.30 -13.73
CA GLY A 98 -17.21 -16.67 -14.95
C GLY A 98 -15.68 -16.64 -15.01
N ASP A 99 -15.11 -16.85 -16.20
CA ASP A 99 -13.67 -16.69 -16.46
C ASP A 99 -13.20 -15.27 -16.12
N ASP A 100 -14.04 -14.28 -16.37
CA ASP A 100 -13.84 -12.87 -16.06
C ASP A 100 -13.77 -12.60 -14.55
N VAL A 101 -14.64 -13.22 -13.76
CA VAL A 101 -14.62 -13.13 -12.29
C VAL A 101 -13.37 -13.79 -11.71
N ARG A 102 -12.98 -14.96 -12.24
CA ARG A 102 -11.73 -15.62 -11.82
C ARG A 102 -10.50 -14.78 -12.16
N ALA A 103 -10.45 -14.23 -13.37
CA ALA A 103 -9.36 -13.36 -13.81
C ALA A 103 -9.27 -12.08 -12.99
N PHE A 104 -10.41 -11.45 -12.69
CA PHE A 104 -10.46 -10.28 -11.81
C PHE A 104 -9.99 -10.63 -10.40
N GLY A 105 -10.44 -11.77 -9.85
CA GLY A 105 -9.96 -12.29 -8.57
C GLY A 105 -8.43 -12.47 -8.53
N GLN A 106 -7.84 -13.09 -9.55
CA GLN A 106 -6.39 -13.23 -9.65
C GLN A 106 -5.68 -11.87 -9.72
N LYS A 107 -6.23 -10.91 -10.47
CA LYS A 107 -5.68 -9.55 -10.54
C LYS A 107 -5.69 -8.86 -9.16
N MET A 108 -6.74 -9.06 -8.35
CA MET A 108 -6.78 -8.53 -6.99
C MET A 108 -5.65 -9.11 -6.14
N VAL A 109 -5.42 -10.42 -6.23
CA VAL A 109 -4.33 -11.09 -5.51
C VAL A 109 -2.98 -10.48 -5.89
N ASP A 110 -2.69 -10.40 -7.19
CA ASP A 110 -1.38 -9.97 -7.67
C ASP A 110 -1.09 -8.52 -7.30
N ASP A 111 -2.03 -7.63 -7.61
CA ASP A 111 -1.84 -6.19 -7.43
C ASP A 111 -1.90 -5.78 -5.95
N HIS A 112 -2.87 -6.27 -5.17
CA HIS A 112 -2.95 -5.89 -3.76
C HIS A 112 -1.84 -6.52 -2.93
N THR A 113 -1.35 -7.71 -3.28
CA THR A 113 -0.14 -8.26 -2.64
C THR A 113 1.06 -7.33 -2.88
N LYS A 114 1.23 -6.85 -4.12
CA LYS A 114 2.30 -5.91 -4.45
C LYS A 114 2.15 -4.58 -3.71
N LEU A 115 0.95 -3.98 -3.70
CA LEU A 115 0.68 -2.74 -2.98
C LEU A 115 0.89 -2.88 -1.47
N ASN A 116 0.46 -3.99 -0.87
CA ASN A 116 0.67 -4.27 0.55
C ASN A 116 2.18 -4.34 0.88
N ASN A 117 2.97 -5.01 0.03
CA ASN A 117 4.42 -5.11 0.22
C ASN A 117 5.12 -3.74 0.06
N GLU A 118 4.64 -2.89 -0.84
CA GLU A 118 5.17 -1.53 -1.05
C GLU A 118 4.83 -0.58 0.11
N MET A 119 3.62 -0.69 0.67
CA MET A 119 3.14 0.16 1.77
C MET A 119 3.68 -0.27 3.14
N ALA A 120 4.00 -1.55 3.34
CA ALA A 120 4.46 -2.08 4.61
C ALA A 120 5.69 -1.35 5.23
N PRO A 121 6.78 -1.08 4.49
CA PRO A 121 7.92 -0.34 5.04
C PRO A 121 7.59 1.12 5.39
N ILE A 122 6.64 1.74 4.69
CA ILE A 122 6.18 3.11 5.01
C ILE A 122 5.38 3.10 6.31
N ALA A 123 4.51 2.12 6.50
CA ALA A 123 3.80 1.93 7.75
C ALA A 123 4.76 1.70 8.93
N ASP A 124 5.79 0.87 8.74
CA ASP A 124 6.80 0.60 9.76
C ASP A 124 7.61 1.86 10.14
N SER A 125 8.07 2.64 9.14
CA SER A 125 8.80 3.89 9.39
C SER A 125 7.97 4.93 10.15
N MET A 126 6.64 4.89 9.99
CA MET A 126 5.69 5.74 10.72
C MET A 126 5.24 5.15 12.07
N GLY A 127 5.74 3.97 12.46
CA GLY A 127 5.37 3.29 13.69
C GLY A 127 3.93 2.75 13.71
N VAL A 128 3.38 2.44 12.53
CA VAL A 128 2.04 1.86 12.38
C VAL A 128 2.13 0.35 12.50
N ARG A 129 1.47 -0.22 13.50
CA ARG A 129 1.32 -1.67 13.61
C ARG A 129 0.26 -2.17 12.64
N LEU A 130 0.69 -2.89 11.61
CA LEU A 130 -0.22 -3.46 10.62
C LEU A 130 -1.06 -4.62 11.20
N PRO A 131 -2.30 -4.79 10.71
CA PRO A 131 -3.12 -5.95 11.05
C PRO A 131 -2.47 -7.24 10.54
N LYS A 132 -2.76 -8.36 11.22
CA LYS A 132 -2.28 -9.70 10.84
C LYS A 132 -3.40 -10.63 10.39
N ASP A 133 -4.63 -10.24 10.70
CA ASP A 133 -5.84 -11.02 10.47
C ASP A 133 -6.92 -10.10 9.89
N LEU A 134 -7.96 -10.71 9.33
CA LEU A 134 -9.15 -9.98 8.94
C LEU A 134 -9.83 -9.37 10.17
N ASN A 135 -10.42 -8.19 10.00
CA ASN A 135 -11.35 -7.67 10.98
C ASN A 135 -12.65 -8.51 10.92
N LYS A 136 -13.61 -8.21 11.81
CA LYS A 136 -14.83 -9.02 11.91
C LYS A 136 -15.70 -8.89 10.67
N GLU A 137 -15.77 -7.70 10.10
CA GLU A 137 -16.57 -7.37 8.93
C GLU A 137 -16.04 -8.09 7.67
N ASP A 138 -14.73 -8.00 7.42
CA ASP A 138 -14.05 -8.65 6.30
C ASP A 138 -14.12 -10.18 6.44
N GLN A 139 -13.99 -10.70 7.66
CA GLN A 139 -14.11 -12.14 7.91
C GLN A 139 -15.54 -12.64 7.64
N ALA A 140 -16.55 -11.87 8.06
CA ALA A 140 -17.95 -12.22 7.79
C ALA A 140 -18.26 -12.23 6.29
N GLU A 141 -17.70 -11.28 5.54
CA GLU A 141 -17.84 -11.26 4.08
C GLU A 141 -17.13 -12.45 3.42
N TYR A 142 -15.91 -12.78 3.87
CA TYR A 142 -15.21 -13.96 3.42
C TYR A 142 -16.02 -15.24 3.66
N ASP A 143 -16.57 -15.42 4.87
CA ASP A 143 -17.35 -16.59 5.24
C ASP A 143 -18.64 -16.70 4.41
N LYS A 144 -19.32 -15.57 4.20
CA LYS A 144 -20.50 -15.47 3.34
C LYS A 144 -20.15 -15.92 1.92
N LEU A 145 -19.16 -15.31 1.29
CA LEU A 145 -18.73 -15.67 -0.06
C LEU A 145 -18.28 -17.13 -0.15
N ASN A 146 -17.59 -17.64 0.85
CA ASN A 146 -17.13 -19.02 0.84
C ASN A 146 -18.29 -20.04 0.92
N SER A 147 -19.42 -19.66 1.51
CA SER A 147 -20.65 -20.48 1.51
C SER A 147 -21.39 -20.46 0.17
N LEU A 148 -21.12 -19.47 -0.69
CA LEU A 148 -21.77 -19.31 -1.99
C LEU A 148 -21.02 -20.10 -3.09
N SER A 149 -21.70 -20.29 -4.21
CA SER A 149 -21.18 -20.95 -5.41
C SER A 149 -21.98 -20.47 -6.63
N GLY A 150 -21.46 -20.76 -7.84
CA GLY A 150 -22.21 -20.45 -9.05
C GLY A 150 -22.39 -18.94 -9.26
N ASN A 151 -23.49 -18.58 -9.90
CA ASN A 151 -23.86 -17.18 -10.11
C ASN A 151 -24.05 -16.40 -8.80
N ASN A 152 -24.49 -17.04 -7.72
CA ASN A 152 -24.67 -16.35 -6.43
C ASN A 152 -23.33 -15.86 -5.86
N PHE A 153 -22.27 -16.65 -6.03
CA PHE A 153 -20.92 -16.22 -5.68
C PHE A 153 -20.49 -15.00 -6.48
N ASP A 154 -20.62 -15.07 -7.82
CA ASP A 154 -20.21 -13.98 -8.71
C ASP A 154 -20.96 -12.67 -8.40
N MET A 155 -22.27 -12.76 -8.14
CA MET A 155 -23.11 -11.59 -7.85
C MET A 155 -22.72 -10.93 -6.54
N GLU A 156 -22.50 -11.71 -5.47
CA GLU A 156 -22.08 -11.17 -4.19
C GLU A 156 -20.68 -10.54 -4.28
N TYR A 157 -19.73 -11.27 -4.87
CA TYR A 157 -18.34 -10.84 -4.96
C TYR A 157 -18.21 -9.51 -5.71
N LEU A 158 -18.86 -9.39 -6.87
CA LEU A 158 -18.82 -8.16 -7.66
C LEU A 158 -19.59 -7.03 -6.98
N SER A 159 -20.71 -7.30 -6.32
CA SER A 159 -21.44 -6.28 -5.55
C SER A 159 -20.59 -5.73 -4.41
N PHE A 160 -19.88 -6.59 -3.70
CA PHE A 160 -18.95 -6.18 -2.64
C PHE A 160 -17.81 -5.34 -3.23
N MET A 161 -17.12 -5.84 -4.27
CA MET A 161 -15.97 -5.19 -4.87
C MET A 161 -16.29 -3.84 -5.51
N VAL A 162 -17.50 -3.64 -6.06
CA VAL A 162 -17.96 -2.31 -6.51
C VAL A 162 -18.01 -1.35 -5.32
N LYS A 163 -18.67 -1.74 -4.24
CA LYS A 163 -18.79 -0.86 -3.06
C LYS A 163 -17.42 -0.52 -2.49
N ASP A 164 -16.56 -1.52 -2.37
CA ASP A 164 -15.25 -1.42 -1.73
C ASP A 164 -14.29 -0.56 -2.55
N HIS A 165 -14.07 -0.87 -3.83
CA HIS A 165 -13.15 -0.09 -4.66
C HIS A 165 -13.61 1.35 -4.89
N HIS A 166 -14.92 1.62 -4.97
CA HIS A 166 -15.39 3.01 -5.03
C HIS A 166 -15.09 3.77 -3.73
N LYS A 167 -15.19 3.11 -2.57
CA LYS A 167 -14.81 3.70 -1.28
C LYS A 167 -13.31 3.95 -1.23
N ASP A 168 -12.51 2.95 -1.57
CA ASP A 168 -11.07 3.02 -1.47
C ASP A 168 -10.48 4.03 -2.47
N LEU A 169 -11.02 4.12 -3.68
CA LEU A 169 -10.63 5.16 -4.63
C LEU A 169 -10.85 6.57 -4.08
N ARG A 170 -11.90 6.80 -3.29
CA ARG A 170 -12.11 8.09 -2.61
C ARG A 170 -11.10 8.32 -1.50
N GLU A 171 -10.86 7.32 -0.65
CA GLU A 171 -9.93 7.41 0.48
C GLU A 171 -8.49 7.62 -0.01
N PHE A 172 -8.04 6.89 -1.03
CA PHE A 172 -6.72 7.04 -1.63
C PHE A 172 -6.55 8.39 -2.33
N ARG A 173 -7.57 8.90 -3.04
CA ARG A 173 -7.52 10.27 -3.60
C ARG A 173 -7.42 11.34 -2.52
N GLN A 174 -8.15 11.18 -1.42
CA GLN A 174 -8.09 12.11 -0.30
C GLN A 174 -6.71 12.10 0.37
N GLU A 175 -6.15 10.91 0.58
CA GLU A 175 -4.81 10.77 1.15
C GLU A 175 -3.75 11.38 0.23
N ALA A 176 -3.77 11.07 -1.07
CA ALA A 176 -2.84 11.61 -2.06
C ALA A 176 -2.83 13.15 -2.09
N ALA A 177 -3.98 13.77 -1.82
CA ALA A 177 -4.15 15.22 -1.80
C ALA A 177 -3.78 15.89 -0.47
N SER A 178 -3.62 15.13 0.62
CA SER A 178 -3.45 15.69 1.97
C SER A 178 -2.20 15.25 2.71
N THR A 179 -1.63 14.08 2.41
CA THR A 179 -0.38 13.64 3.03
C THR A 179 0.74 14.64 2.75
N ILE A 180 1.56 14.88 3.77
CA ILE A 180 2.76 15.72 3.69
C ILE A 180 4.04 14.88 3.64
N ASP A 181 3.93 13.56 3.78
CA ASP A 181 5.06 12.66 3.65
C ASP A 181 5.32 12.36 2.16
N PRO A 182 6.50 12.72 1.62
CA PRO A 182 6.77 12.57 0.18
C PRO A 182 6.84 11.11 -0.28
N THR A 183 7.22 10.19 0.62
CA THR A 183 7.27 8.75 0.33
C THR A 183 5.85 8.20 0.23
N LEU A 184 5.00 8.54 1.21
CA LEU A 184 3.60 8.15 1.22
C LEU A 184 2.85 8.77 0.04
N GLN A 185 3.10 10.04 -0.30
CA GLN A 185 2.48 10.69 -1.45
C GLN A 185 2.72 9.91 -2.74
N THR A 186 3.96 9.50 -2.99
CA THR A 186 4.33 8.71 -4.18
C THR A 186 3.65 7.34 -4.17
N ALA A 187 3.68 6.64 -3.03
CA ALA A 187 3.09 5.32 -2.89
C ALA A 187 1.56 5.35 -3.07
N VAL A 188 0.88 6.32 -2.46
CA VAL A 188 -0.58 6.50 -2.57
C VAL A 188 -0.97 6.91 -3.98
N ALA A 189 -0.20 7.75 -4.66
CA ALA A 189 -0.47 8.10 -6.07
C ALA A 189 -0.43 6.86 -7.00
N ASN A 190 0.58 6.00 -6.81
CA ASN A 190 0.69 4.74 -7.56
C ASN A 190 -0.47 3.80 -7.25
N ALA A 191 -0.79 3.61 -5.96
CA ALA A 191 -1.91 2.78 -5.52
C ALA A 191 -3.25 3.31 -6.05
N THR A 192 -3.45 4.64 -6.08
CA THR A 192 -4.66 5.28 -6.61
C THR A 192 -4.89 4.91 -8.08
N LYS A 193 -3.83 4.83 -8.89
CA LYS A 193 -3.93 4.41 -10.29
C LYS A 193 -4.42 2.97 -10.40
N VAL A 194 -3.85 2.07 -9.60
CA VAL A 194 -4.23 0.65 -9.58
C VAL A 194 -5.68 0.46 -9.14
N ILE A 195 -6.07 1.10 -8.03
CA ILE A 195 -7.45 1.03 -7.49
C ILE A 195 -8.45 1.63 -8.49
N HIS A 196 -8.08 2.70 -9.20
CA HIS A 196 -8.92 3.26 -10.27
C HIS A 196 -9.14 2.26 -11.41
N GLU A 197 -8.07 1.58 -11.86
CA GLU A 197 -8.17 0.53 -12.87
C GLU A 197 -9.08 -0.61 -12.41
N HIS A 198 -8.93 -1.08 -11.17
CA HIS A 198 -9.79 -2.12 -10.60
C HIS A 198 -11.25 -1.67 -10.49
N THR A 199 -11.49 -0.43 -10.07
CA THR A 199 -12.84 0.18 -10.01
C THR A 199 -13.51 0.12 -11.39
N MET A 200 -12.79 0.48 -12.46
CA MET A 200 -13.34 0.41 -13.82
C MET A 200 -13.62 -1.03 -14.26
N MET A 201 -12.76 -1.98 -13.89
CA MET A 201 -12.94 -3.39 -14.22
C MET A 201 -14.17 -3.96 -13.50
N VAL A 202 -14.27 -3.78 -12.18
CA VAL A 202 -15.40 -4.31 -11.42
C VAL A 202 -16.71 -3.64 -11.84
N ASP A 203 -16.72 -2.34 -12.16
CA ASP A 203 -17.91 -1.66 -12.66
C ASP A 203 -18.38 -2.25 -13.99
N LYS A 204 -17.46 -2.58 -14.88
CA LYS A 204 -17.78 -3.23 -16.15
C LYS A 204 -18.41 -4.60 -15.91
N LEU A 205 -17.77 -5.46 -15.10
CA LEU A 205 -18.28 -6.81 -14.79
C LEU A 205 -19.64 -6.77 -14.08
N ALA A 206 -19.80 -5.83 -13.16
CA ALA A 206 -21.05 -5.59 -12.44
C ALA A 206 -22.18 -5.22 -13.41
N ARG A 207 -21.94 -4.27 -14.33
CA ARG A 207 -22.94 -3.88 -15.35
C ARG A 207 -23.32 -5.04 -16.26
N GLU A 208 -22.36 -5.86 -16.69
CA GLU A 208 -22.61 -7.04 -17.53
C GLU A 208 -23.51 -8.08 -16.83
N LYS A 209 -23.49 -8.13 -15.50
CA LYS A 209 -24.37 -8.98 -14.68
C LYS A 209 -25.59 -8.26 -14.09
N GLY A 210 -25.85 -7.00 -14.48
CA GLY A 210 -27.00 -6.22 -14.01
C GLY A 210 -26.89 -5.74 -12.55
N ILE A 211 -25.70 -5.73 -11.96
CA ILE A 211 -25.45 -5.18 -10.63
C ILE A 211 -25.37 -3.65 -10.74
N PRO A 212 -26.08 -2.89 -9.89
CA PRO A 212 -25.99 -1.43 -9.88
C PRO A 212 -24.58 -0.95 -9.52
N VAL A 213 -24.09 0.06 -10.21
CA VAL A 213 -22.81 0.71 -9.93
C VAL A 213 -23.00 2.22 -9.74
N PRO A 214 -22.24 2.88 -8.85
CA PRO A 214 -22.28 4.34 -8.71
C PRO A 214 -22.00 5.05 -10.05
N GLN A 215 -22.73 6.13 -10.35
CA GLN A 215 -22.49 6.89 -11.58
C GLN A 215 -21.24 7.80 -11.44
N PRO A 216 -20.39 7.89 -12.48
CA PRO A 216 -19.33 8.90 -12.54
C PRO A 216 -19.94 10.30 -12.39
N GLY A 217 -19.54 11.05 -11.36
CA GLY A 217 -20.00 12.44 -11.13
C GLY A 217 -20.97 12.64 -9.96
N SER A 218 -21.33 11.58 -9.22
CA SER A 218 -22.11 11.71 -7.98
C SER A 218 -21.24 11.95 -6.72
N VAL A 219 -19.91 12.01 -6.87
CA VAL A 219 -18.99 12.47 -5.84
C VAL A 219 -18.68 13.94 -6.11
N PRO A 220 -19.02 14.88 -5.20
CA PRO A 220 -18.70 16.29 -5.39
C PRO A 220 -17.18 16.47 -5.51
N PRO A 221 -16.71 17.42 -6.35
CA PRO A 221 -15.28 17.73 -6.42
C PRO A 221 -14.75 18.09 -5.03
N PRO A 222 -13.48 17.78 -4.72
CA PRO A 222 -12.88 18.24 -3.46
C PRO A 222 -13.02 19.75 -3.37
N ALA A 223 -13.44 20.24 -2.21
CA ALA A 223 -13.58 21.68 -1.98
C ALA A 223 -12.25 22.37 -2.28
N PRO A 224 -12.27 23.52 -2.99
CA PRO A 224 -11.05 24.29 -3.21
C PRO A 224 -10.46 24.65 -1.85
N THR A 225 -9.19 24.32 -1.65
CA THR A 225 -8.41 24.80 -0.52
C THR A 225 -8.35 26.32 -0.60
N LEU A 226 -8.83 27.00 0.46
CA LEU A 226 -8.67 28.44 0.68
C LEU A 226 -7.24 28.76 1.11
#